data_AF-A0A1X7VHL2-F1
#
_entry.id   AF-A0A1X7VHL2-F1
#
_cell.length_a   1.000
_cell.length_b   1.000
_cell.length_c   1.000
_cell.angle_alpha   90.00
_cell.angle_beta   90.00
_cell.angle_gamma   90.00
#
_symmetry.space_group_name_H-M   'P 1'
#
loop_
_entity.id
_entity.type
_entity.pdbx_description
1 polymer ?
#
loop_
_entity_poly.entity_id
_entity_poly.type
_entity_poly.pdbx_seq_one_letter_code
_entity_poly.pdbx_strand_id
1 'polypeptide(L)'
;ITVKLQSRAIDIVDAYNNIDKILSLYKQLRSNINSTFDIIYKHAERMAASVNVQPSQQRICRQQIDRPNAATNASTIEEWYQINAAIPFLDYIISDLSFRFSLMAKRSSTLLCLVPSVLSTNEIVSFSEILDTYSDNVVDKF
;
A
#
# COMPACT_ATOMS: atom_id res chain seq x y z
N ILE A 1 17.50 -26.17 -15.06
CA ILE A 1 17.47 -24.79 -14.51
C ILE A 1 16.03 -24.32 -14.17
N THR A 2 15.03 -25.21 -14.24
CA THR A 2 13.67 -24.76 -14.57
C THR A 2 12.76 -24.45 -13.37
N VAL A 3 12.78 -25.25 -12.29
CA VAL A 3 11.81 -25.11 -11.18
C VAL A 3 12.02 -23.84 -10.35
N LYS A 4 13.26 -23.55 -9.92
CA LYS A 4 13.55 -22.40 -9.03
C LYS A 4 13.22 -21.04 -9.66
N LEU A 5 13.45 -20.90 -10.97
CA LEU A 5 13.15 -19.66 -11.69
C LEU A 5 11.64 -19.50 -11.91
N GLN A 6 10.96 -20.61 -12.17
CA GLN A 6 9.51 -20.69 -12.34
C GLN A 6 8.74 -20.37 -11.06
N SER A 7 9.18 -20.91 -9.92
CA SER A 7 8.58 -20.58 -8.61
C SER A 7 8.68 -19.10 -8.29
N ARG A 8 9.85 -18.47 -8.54
CA ARG A 8 10.04 -17.03 -8.30
C ARG A 8 9.13 -16.16 -9.17
N ALA A 9 8.83 -16.60 -10.39
CA ALA A 9 7.90 -15.89 -11.28
C ALA A 9 6.46 -15.94 -10.75
N ILE A 10 6.03 -17.08 -10.22
CA ILE A 10 4.72 -17.26 -9.56
C ILE A 10 4.61 -16.30 -8.36
N ASP A 11 5.61 -16.29 -7.47
CA ASP A 11 5.62 -15.43 -6.28
C ASP A 11 5.46 -13.94 -6.63
N ILE A 12 6.10 -13.49 -7.73
CA ILE A 12 6.02 -12.11 -8.19
C ILE A 12 4.59 -11.80 -8.68
N VAL A 13 4.00 -12.65 -9.52
CA VAL A 13 2.64 -12.44 -10.03
C VAL A 13 1.62 -12.43 -8.89
N ASP A 14 1.75 -13.34 -7.94
CA ASP A 14 0.89 -13.38 -6.75
C ASP A 14 1.06 -12.16 -5.85
N ALA A 15 2.28 -11.63 -5.72
CA ALA A 15 2.53 -10.39 -5.00
C ALA A 15 1.75 -9.21 -5.61
N TYR A 16 1.78 -9.03 -6.93
CA TYR A 16 1.01 -7.97 -7.61
C TYR A 16 -0.50 -8.11 -7.35
N ASN A 17 -1.04 -9.33 -7.40
CA ASN A 17 -2.47 -9.59 -7.12
C ASN A 17 -2.84 -9.27 -5.66
N ASN A 18 -1.96 -9.58 -4.71
CA ASN A 18 -2.18 -9.29 -3.30
C ASN A 18 -2.07 -7.81 -2.98
N ILE A 19 -1.20 -7.08 -3.68
CA ILE A 19 -1.00 -5.64 -3.46
C ILE A 19 -2.22 -4.83 -3.89
N ASP A 20 -2.90 -5.21 -4.96
CA ASP A 20 -4.15 -4.57 -5.37
C ASP A 20 -5.23 -4.69 -4.27
N LYS A 21 -5.30 -5.84 -3.59
CA LYS A 21 -6.19 -6.06 -2.43
C LYS A 21 -5.77 -5.22 -1.23
N ILE A 22 -4.48 -5.17 -0.92
CA ILE A 22 -3.91 -4.41 0.20
C ILE A 22 -4.14 -2.90 -0.01
N LEU A 23 -3.91 -2.39 -1.22
CA LEU A 23 -4.16 -0.99 -1.57
C LEU A 23 -5.64 -0.63 -1.39
N SER A 24 -6.55 -1.52 -1.83
CA SER A 24 -7.99 -1.34 -1.62
C SER A 24 -8.35 -1.26 -0.14
N LEU A 25 -7.78 -2.15 0.68
CA LEU A 25 -7.97 -2.14 2.13
C LEU A 25 -7.47 -0.84 2.78
N TYR A 26 -6.26 -0.39 2.45
CA TYR A 26 -5.71 0.86 3.01
C TYR A 26 -6.51 2.08 2.59
N LYS A 27 -6.97 2.15 1.33
CA LYS A 27 -7.86 3.22 0.87
C LYS A 27 -9.19 3.22 1.64
N GLN A 28 -9.79 2.06 1.85
CA GLN A 28 -11.00 1.94 2.66
C GLN A 28 -10.76 2.37 4.12
N LEU A 29 -9.64 1.96 4.72
CA LEU A 29 -9.27 2.37 6.07
C LEU A 29 -9.07 3.90 6.15
N ARG A 30 -8.44 4.49 5.13
CA ARG A 30 -8.24 5.93 5.04
C ARG A 30 -9.55 6.71 4.92
N SER A 31 -10.51 6.21 4.14
CA SER A 31 -11.85 6.81 4.01
C SER A 31 -12.67 6.69 5.30
N ASN A 32 -12.54 5.58 6.03
CA ASN A 32 -13.29 5.29 7.25
C ASN A 32 -12.52 5.66 8.53
N ILE A 33 -11.45 6.45 8.43
CA ILE A 33 -10.54 6.65 9.56
C ILE A 33 -11.23 7.30 10.76
N ASN A 34 -12.17 8.22 10.53
CA ASN A 34 -12.92 8.90 11.59
C ASN A 34 -13.78 7.95 12.43
N SER A 35 -14.22 6.82 11.88
CA SER A 35 -15.05 5.84 12.60
C SER A 35 -14.26 4.63 13.11
N THR A 36 -13.08 4.37 12.54
CA THR A 36 -12.30 3.15 12.84
C THR A 36 -11.10 3.42 13.74
N PHE A 37 -10.63 4.67 13.83
CA PHE A 37 -9.39 4.99 14.53
C PHE A 37 -9.45 4.73 16.04
N ASP A 38 -10.60 4.91 16.68
CA ASP A 38 -10.82 4.62 18.11
C ASP A 38 -10.37 3.20 18.50
N ILE A 39 -10.67 2.21 17.66
CA ILE A 39 -10.30 0.82 17.91
C ILE A 39 -8.76 0.67 17.93
N ILE A 40 -8.10 1.31 16.96
CA ILE A 40 -6.64 1.30 16.81
C ILE A 40 -5.99 2.04 17.98
N TYR A 41 -6.52 3.22 18.33
CA TYR A 41 -6.04 4.04 19.42
C TYR A 41 -6.14 3.32 20.77
N LYS A 42 -7.29 2.73 21.09
CA LYS A 42 -7.49 1.93 22.31
C LYS A 42 -6.57 0.72 22.38
N HIS A 43 -6.20 0.13 21.25
CA HIS A 43 -5.22 -0.95 21.23
C HIS A 43 -3.81 -0.45 21.55
N ALA A 44 -3.41 0.66 20.92
CA ALA A 44 -2.13 1.31 21.18
C ALA A 44 -2.02 1.82 22.63
N GLU A 45 -3.08 2.37 23.20
CA GLU A 45 -3.16 2.80 24.59
C GLU A 45 -2.98 1.62 25.56
N ARG A 46 -3.65 0.48 25.31
CA ARG A 46 -3.46 -0.74 26.09
C ARG A 46 -2.01 -1.26 26.03
N MET A 47 -1.40 -1.21 24.85
CA MET A 47 0.02 -1.57 24.69
C MET A 47 0.93 -0.61 25.47
N ALA A 48 0.70 0.69 25.40
CA ALA A 48 1.49 1.68 26.14
C ALA A 48 1.35 1.49 27.65
N ALA A 49 0.12 1.23 28.13
CA ALA A 49 -0.15 0.96 29.53
C ALA A 49 0.61 -0.27 30.05
N SER A 50 0.81 -1.30 29.21
CA SER A 50 1.60 -2.50 29.59
C SER A 50 3.07 -2.20 29.93
N VAL A 51 3.60 -1.08 29.42
CA VAL A 51 4.95 -0.59 29.72
C VAL A 51 4.93 0.65 30.63
N ASN A 52 3.82 0.90 31.32
CA ASN A 52 3.59 2.06 32.19
C ASN A 52 3.78 3.42 31.49
N VAL A 53 3.47 3.49 30.19
CA VAL A 53 3.47 4.73 29.41
C VAL A 53 2.04 5.15 29.12
N GLN A 54 1.75 6.44 29.25
CA GLN A 54 0.46 7.02 28.88
C GLN A 54 0.60 7.85 27.60
N PRO A 55 -0.37 7.80 26.68
CA PRO A 55 -0.39 8.67 25.52
C PRO A 55 -0.41 10.14 25.96
N SER A 56 0.48 10.95 25.39
CA SER A 56 0.56 12.37 25.70
C SER A 56 0.75 13.17 24.42
N GLN A 57 0.03 14.26 24.29
CA GLN A 57 0.20 15.19 23.19
C GLN A 57 1.53 15.94 23.32
N GLN A 58 2.28 16.04 22.21
CA GLN A 58 3.49 16.85 22.18
C GLN A 58 3.17 18.35 22.37
N ARG A 59 4.11 19.08 22.94
CA ARG A 59 3.95 20.52 23.22
C ARG A 59 3.68 21.27 21.91
N ILE A 60 2.52 21.93 21.82
CA ILE A 60 2.19 22.80 20.69
C ILE A 60 3.00 24.11 20.84
N CYS A 61 3.82 24.43 19.85
CA CYS A 61 4.48 25.73 19.76
C CYS A 61 3.49 26.79 19.27
N ARG A 62 3.54 28.00 19.87
CA ARG A 62 2.66 29.13 19.50
C ARG A 62 2.83 29.57 18.04
N GLN A 63 4.02 29.41 17.49
CA GLN A 63 4.34 29.70 16.10
C GLN A 63 5.19 28.54 15.56
N GLN A 64 4.78 28.00 14.42
CA GLN A 64 5.52 27.00 13.67
C GLN A 64 5.50 27.47 12.21
N ILE A 65 6.69 27.66 11.63
CA ILE A 65 6.84 28.29 10.30
C ILE A 65 6.84 27.20 9.21
N ASP A 66 7.48 26.06 9.47
CA ASP A 66 7.77 25.06 8.44
C ASP A 66 6.77 23.88 8.40
N ARG A 67 5.89 23.75 9.41
CA ARG A 67 4.90 22.67 9.46
C ARG A 67 3.53 23.20 9.90
N PRO A 68 2.45 22.87 9.17
CA PRO A 68 1.11 23.25 9.59
C PRO A 68 0.77 22.60 10.93
N ASN A 69 0.23 23.40 11.83
CA ASN A 69 -0.15 22.96 13.16
C ASN A 69 -1.53 22.29 13.09
N ALA A 70 -1.60 21.11 12.47
CA ALA A 70 -2.87 20.38 12.30
C ALA A 70 -3.54 20.02 13.66
N ALA A 71 -2.75 20.11 14.73
CA ALA A 71 -3.12 19.90 16.12
C ALA A 71 -3.94 21.02 16.79
N THR A 72 -4.03 22.23 16.21
CA THR A 72 -4.82 23.32 16.85
C THR A 72 -6.32 23.04 16.88
N ASN A 73 -6.79 22.11 16.05
CA ASN A 73 -8.20 21.76 15.93
C ASN A 73 -8.55 20.45 16.67
N ALA A 74 -7.55 19.75 17.23
CA ALA A 74 -7.77 18.51 17.95
C ALA A 74 -8.29 18.78 19.37
N SER A 75 -9.44 18.21 19.71
CA SER A 75 -10.08 18.33 21.02
C SER A 75 -9.61 17.24 22.00
N THR A 76 -9.12 16.10 21.48
CA THR A 76 -8.64 14.97 22.27
C THR A 76 -7.23 14.53 21.84
N ILE A 77 -6.51 13.84 22.75
CA ILE A 77 -5.20 13.25 22.45
C ILE A 77 -5.31 12.22 21.31
N GLU A 78 -6.41 11.46 21.28
CA GLU A 78 -6.71 10.54 20.19
C GLU A 78 -6.79 11.25 18.83
N GLU A 79 -7.60 12.31 18.73
CA GLU A 79 -7.75 13.09 17.50
C GLU A 79 -6.41 13.68 17.06
N TRP A 80 -5.57 14.08 18.02
CA TRP A 80 -4.21 14.52 17.73
C TRP A 80 -3.37 13.43 17.04
N TYR A 81 -3.38 12.20 17.54
CA TYR A 81 -2.67 11.07 16.91
C TYR A 81 -3.28 10.69 15.56
N GLN A 82 -4.60 10.79 15.42
CA GLN A 82 -5.28 10.53 14.17
C GLN A 82 -4.76 11.48 13.07
N ILE A 83 -4.76 12.79 13.35
CA ILE A 83 -4.36 13.83 12.41
C ILE A 83 -2.86 13.81 12.13
N ASN A 84 -2.02 13.62 13.15
CA ASN A 84 -0.57 13.79 13.02
C ASN A 84 0.20 12.50 12.72
N ALA A 85 -0.36 11.33 13.01
CA ALA A 85 0.30 10.04 12.80
C ALA A 85 -0.47 9.15 11.83
N ALA A 86 -1.74 8.87 12.10
CA ALA A 86 -2.48 7.86 11.35
C ALA A 86 -2.77 8.28 9.91
N ILE A 87 -3.28 9.51 9.72
CA ILE A 87 -3.58 10.08 8.41
C ILE A 87 -2.32 10.15 7.53
N PRO A 88 -1.21 10.80 7.97
CA PRO A 88 0.00 10.89 7.15
C PRO A 88 0.61 9.53 6.82
N PHE A 89 0.57 8.59 7.75
CA PHE A 89 1.05 7.22 7.53
C PHE A 89 0.27 6.50 6.43
N LEU A 90 -1.06 6.57 6.48
CA LEU A 90 -1.91 5.94 5.47
C LEU A 90 -1.72 6.60 4.10
N ASP A 91 -1.69 7.92 4.03
CA ASP A 91 -1.46 8.64 2.79
C ASP A 91 -0.09 8.29 2.18
N TYR A 92 0.94 8.19 3.02
CA TYR A 92 2.27 7.77 2.60
C TYR A 92 2.28 6.32 2.07
N ILE A 93 1.75 5.36 2.82
CA ILE A 93 1.75 3.94 2.40
C ILE A 93 0.95 3.73 1.12
N ILE A 94 -0.21 4.39 1.00
CA ILE A 94 -1.02 4.30 -0.22
C ILE A 94 -0.23 4.84 -1.40
N SER A 95 0.44 5.99 -1.24
CA SER A 95 1.27 6.61 -2.28
C SER A 95 2.46 5.72 -2.67
N ASP A 96 3.24 5.24 -1.69
CA ASP A 96 4.43 4.42 -1.92
C ASP A 96 4.08 3.09 -2.59
N LEU A 97 3.04 2.39 -2.12
CA LEU A 97 2.57 1.16 -2.74
C LEU A 97 2.03 1.40 -4.16
N SER A 98 1.27 2.49 -4.38
CA SER A 98 0.76 2.82 -5.72
C SER A 98 1.89 3.16 -6.69
N PHE A 99 2.95 3.81 -6.20
CA PHE A 99 4.13 4.15 -7.01
C PHE A 99 4.94 2.91 -7.38
N ARG A 100 5.28 2.06 -6.40
CA ARG A 100 6.09 0.85 -6.60
C ARG A 100 5.40 -0.20 -7.47
N PHE A 101 4.08 -0.33 -7.32
CA PHE A 101 3.28 -1.33 -8.03
C PHE A 101 2.39 -0.69 -9.10
N SER A 102 2.87 0.40 -9.69
CA SER A 102 2.19 1.11 -10.77
C SER A 102 1.84 0.20 -11.95
N LEU A 103 0.91 0.64 -12.78
CA LEU A 103 0.51 -0.06 -14.00
C LEU A 103 1.70 -0.44 -14.88
N MET A 104 2.73 0.42 -14.95
CA MET A 104 3.96 0.10 -15.71
C MET A 104 4.73 -1.06 -15.09
N ALA A 105 4.89 -1.08 -13.76
CA ALA A 105 5.55 -2.18 -13.07
C ALA A 105 4.77 -3.50 -13.24
N LYS A 106 3.42 -3.42 -13.17
CA LYS A 106 2.53 -4.56 -13.44
C LYS A 106 2.67 -5.05 -14.88
N ARG A 107 2.66 -4.14 -15.87
CA ARG A 107 2.90 -4.46 -17.29
C ARG A 107 4.26 -5.13 -17.51
N SER A 108 5.33 -4.62 -16.92
CA SER A 108 6.66 -5.27 -17.01
C SER A 108 6.68 -6.68 -16.42
N SER A 109 5.82 -6.96 -15.44
CA SER A 109 5.68 -8.28 -14.84
C SER A 109 4.79 -9.24 -15.65
N THR A 110 3.99 -8.79 -16.62
CA THR A 110 3.07 -9.68 -17.38
C THR A 110 3.82 -10.67 -18.27
N LEU A 111 5.06 -10.39 -18.67
CA LEU A 111 5.90 -11.38 -19.35
C LEU A 111 6.21 -12.59 -18.47
N LEU A 112 6.19 -12.44 -17.13
CA LEU A 112 6.30 -13.57 -16.22
C LEU A 112 5.09 -14.50 -16.32
N CYS A 113 3.95 -14.04 -16.84
CA CYS A 113 2.80 -14.89 -17.10
C CYS A 113 3.05 -15.87 -18.26
N LEU A 114 4.03 -15.64 -19.14
CA LEU A 114 4.43 -16.59 -20.20
C LEU A 114 5.25 -17.77 -19.67
N VAL A 115 5.66 -17.72 -18.40
CA VAL A 115 6.39 -18.80 -17.77
C VAL A 115 5.48 -20.03 -17.67
N PRO A 116 5.89 -21.23 -18.14
CA PRO A 116 5.01 -22.39 -18.28
C PRO A 116 4.22 -22.77 -17.02
N SER A 117 4.85 -22.66 -15.85
CA SER A 117 4.23 -22.95 -14.56
C SER A 117 3.15 -21.92 -14.19
N VAL A 118 3.33 -20.66 -14.57
CA VAL A 118 2.37 -19.57 -14.34
C VAL A 118 1.18 -19.70 -15.30
N LEU A 119 1.43 -20.06 -16.56
CA LEU A 119 0.40 -20.36 -17.57
C LEU A 119 -0.53 -21.50 -17.12
N SER A 120 0.03 -22.54 -16.49
CA SER A 120 -0.77 -23.68 -16.02
C SER A 120 -1.63 -23.39 -14.80
N THR A 121 -1.30 -22.35 -14.02
CA THR A 121 -2.03 -21.97 -12.79
C THR A 121 -3.00 -20.82 -12.98
N ASN A 122 -2.73 -19.92 -13.94
CA ASN A 122 -3.55 -18.73 -14.19
C ASN A 122 -4.43 -18.94 -15.42
N GLU A 123 -5.73 -19.19 -15.22
CA GLU A 123 -6.75 -19.16 -16.29
C GLU A 123 -6.98 -17.73 -16.86
N ILE A 124 -6.41 -16.69 -16.24
CA ILE A 124 -7.09 -15.39 -16.15
C ILE A 124 -6.46 -14.28 -17.03
N VAL A 125 -5.21 -14.40 -17.49
CA VAL A 125 -4.65 -13.38 -18.39
C VAL A 125 -4.77 -13.88 -19.82
N SER A 126 -5.72 -13.31 -20.57
CA SER A 126 -5.82 -13.59 -22.00
C SER A 126 -4.50 -13.26 -22.66
N PHE A 127 -3.94 -14.23 -23.39
CA PHE A 127 -2.71 -14.05 -24.17
C PHE A 127 -2.79 -12.83 -25.12
N SER A 128 -4.02 -12.46 -25.53
CA SER A 128 -4.27 -11.24 -26.31
C SER A 128 -3.89 -9.96 -25.56
N GLU A 129 -4.19 -9.83 -24.26
CA GLU A 129 -3.85 -8.64 -23.49
C GLU A 129 -2.33 -8.48 -23.30
N ILE A 130 -1.60 -9.60 -23.22
CA ILE A 130 -0.13 -9.61 -23.18
C ILE A 130 0.41 -9.14 -24.53
N LEU A 131 -0.12 -9.65 -25.64
CA LEU A 131 0.28 -9.22 -26.98
C LEU A 131 -0.02 -7.73 -27.21
N ASP A 132 -1.20 -7.25 -26.82
CA ASP A 132 -1.59 -5.85 -26.98
C ASP A 132 -0.72 -4.91 -26.13
N THR A 133 -0.23 -5.39 -24.97
CA THR A 133 0.68 -4.60 -24.12
C THR A 133 2.06 -4.40 -24.76
N TYR A 134 2.48 -5.31 -25.65
CA TYR A 134 3.81 -5.32 -26.25
C TYR A 134 3.79 -5.22 -27.78
N SER A 135 2.64 -5.10 -28.42
CA SER A 135 2.48 -5.07 -29.89
C SER A 135 3.30 -3.97 -30.52
N ASP A 136 3.38 -2.81 -29.86
CA ASP A 136 4.17 -1.66 -30.31
C ASP A 136 5.68 -1.94 -30.33
N ASN A 137 6.17 -2.88 -29.51
CA ASN A 137 7.59 -3.26 -29.46
C ASN A 137 7.96 -4.35 -30.48
N VAL A 138 6.97 -5.03 -31.08
CA VAL A 138 7.19 -6.14 -32.04
C VAL A 138 7.31 -5.62 -33.47
N VAL A 139 6.78 -4.43 -33.76
CA VAL A 139 6.74 -3.88 -35.14
C VAL A 139 8.07 -3.24 -35.57
N ASP A 140 9.02 -2.99 -34.66
CA ASP A 140 10.22 -2.18 -34.96
C ASP A 140 11.48 -2.99 -35.35
N LYS A 141 11.35 -4.29 -35.60
CA LYS A 141 12.44 -5.10 -36.16
C LYS A 141 11.89 -6.21 -37.03
N PHE A 142 11.73 -5.95 -38.33
CA PHE A 142 12.20 -6.78 -39.45
C PHE A 142 12.20 -5.96 -40.74
#